data_AF-A0A0K6HZD5-F1
#
_entry.id   AF-A0A0K6HZD5-F1
#
_cell.length_a   1.000
_cell.length_b   1.000
_cell.length_c   1.000
_cell.angle_alpha   90.00
_cell.angle_beta   90.00
_cell.angle_gamma   90.00
#
_symmetry.space_group_name_H-M   'P 1'
#
loop_
_entity.id
_entity.type
_entity.pdbx_description
1 polymer ?
#
loop_
_entity_poly.entity_id
_entity_poly.type
_entity_poly.pdbx_seq_one_letter_code
_entity_poly.pdbx_strand_id
1 'polypeptide(L)'
;MRAEDARRASLISAAAFSGSAWLWGGASLAGPALSITLLLWIALGQSAPERLLVAAAYYLSGSWPIVGAVLGYWGPHHIAAAVGAWFGTSLLLASPWGTPPRRGGLLAALVSTALPPLGVIGWLSPLTAAGALFPATGWLGIIYLMMMTVALPSALHGNTAARWLLASLIGLALGANCAARLAPEPHLPSG
;
A
#
# COMPACT_ATOMS: atom_id res chain seq x y z
N MET A 1 15.26 25.05 8.37
CA MET A 1 15.07 23.75 7.68
C MET A 1 15.11 24.02 6.18
N ARG A 2 15.90 23.31 5.38
CA ARG A 2 15.91 23.50 3.92
C ARG A 2 14.59 22.95 3.35
N ALA A 3 14.08 23.54 2.27
CA ALA A 3 12.80 23.14 1.68
C ALA A 3 12.75 21.63 1.31
N GLU A 4 13.90 21.08 0.91
CA GLU A 4 14.06 19.65 0.61
C GLU A 4 13.92 18.75 1.84
N ASP A 5 14.49 19.14 2.98
CA ASP A 5 14.34 18.42 4.25
C ASP A 5 12.88 18.39 4.70
N ALA A 6 12.20 19.54 4.56
CA ALA A 6 10.78 19.68 4.89
C ALA A 6 9.91 18.73 4.05
N ARG A 7 10.12 18.71 2.73
CA ARG A 7 9.40 17.83 1.80
C ARG A 7 9.64 16.36 2.14
N ARG A 8 10.89 15.96 2.37
CA ARG A 8 11.25 14.58 2.72
C ARG A 8 10.57 14.16 4.03
N ALA A 9 10.60 15.03 5.05
CA ALA A 9 9.91 14.78 6.31
C ALA A 9 8.39 14.63 6.10
N SER A 10 7.76 15.48 5.28
CA SER A 10 6.34 15.37 4.96
C SER A 10 5.98 14.04 4.28
N LEU A 11 6.79 13.57 3.32
CA LEU A 11 6.57 12.28 2.66
C LEU A 11 6.68 11.10 3.63
N ILE A 12 7.70 11.12 4.50
CA ILE A 12 7.90 10.09 5.53
C ILE A 12 6.72 10.06 6.49
N SER A 13 6.28 11.23 6.99
CA SER A 13 5.14 11.33 7.90
C SER A 13 3.82 10.90 7.23
N ALA A 14 3.59 11.29 5.98
CA ALA A 14 2.41 10.87 5.22
C ALA A 14 2.38 9.35 5.00
N ALA A 15 3.54 8.75 4.69
CA ALA A 15 3.66 7.31 4.55
C ALA A 15 3.46 6.57 5.87
N ALA A 16 4.05 7.05 6.97
CA ALA A 16 3.83 6.50 8.30
C ALA A 16 2.34 6.55 8.71
N PHE A 17 1.67 7.67 8.45
CA PHE A 17 0.23 7.81 8.68
C PHE A 17 -0.59 6.83 7.83
N SER A 18 -0.23 6.68 6.55
CA SER A 18 -0.91 5.74 5.65
C SER A 18 -0.70 4.29 6.09
N GLY A 19 0.47 3.95 6.63
CA GLY A 19 0.77 2.64 7.17
C GLY A 19 0.01 2.35 8.46
N SER A 20 -0.14 3.33 9.35
CA SER A 20 -0.87 3.15 10.61
C SER A 20 -2.36 2.92 10.41
N ALA A 21 -2.92 3.23 9.24
CA ALA A 21 -4.31 2.97 8.89
C ALA A 21 -4.72 1.50 9.01
N TRP A 22 -3.76 0.57 8.85
CA TRP A 22 -3.98 -0.86 9.11
C TRP A 22 -4.30 -1.18 10.58
N LEU A 23 -3.97 -0.28 11.49
CA LEU A 23 -4.13 -0.45 12.93
C LEU A 23 -5.35 0.26 13.51
N TRP A 24 -6.10 1.02 12.70
CA TRP A 24 -7.25 1.79 13.18
C TRP A 24 -8.45 0.90 13.56
N GLY A 25 -8.36 -0.40 13.27
CA GLY A 25 -9.29 -1.41 13.75
C GLY A 25 -10.67 -1.39 13.09
N GLY A 26 -11.54 -2.27 13.58
CA GLY A 26 -12.91 -2.48 13.10
C GLY A 26 -13.00 -3.16 11.73
N ALA A 27 -14.22 -3.21 11.19
CA ALA A 27 -14.49 -3.69 9.82
C ALA A 27 -14.14 -2.63 8.74
N SER A 28 -13.27 -1.67 9.08
CA SER A 28 -12.98 -0.55 8.18
C SER A 28 -12.05 -0.98 7.04
N LEU A 29 -12.35 -0.52 5.83
CA LEU A 29 -11.46 -0.70 4.67
C LEU A 29 -10.33 0.35 4.63
N ALA A 30 -10.08 1.05 5.74
CA ALA A 30 -9.14 2.17 5.79
C ALA A 30 -7.70 1.75 5.49
N GLY A 31 -7.23 0.63 6.06
CA GLY A 31 -5.89 0.08 5.79
C GLY A 31 -5.68 -0.22 4.29
N PRO A 32 -6.49 -1.09 3.68
CA PRO A 32 -6.45 -1.34 2.25
C PRO A 32 -6.61 -0.08 1.40
N ALA A 33 -7.58 0.80 1.71
CA ALA A 33 -7.81 2.01 0.93
C ALA A 33 -6.63 2.99 0.99
N LEU A 34 -6.04 3.22 2.16
CA LEU A 34 -4.90 4.12 2.31
C LEU A 34 -3.57 3.49 1.89
N SER A 35 -3.48 2.16 1.75
CA SER A 35 -2.28 1.51 1.19
C SER A 35 -1.95 1.97 -0.23
N ILE A 36 -2.94 2.42 -1.01
CA ILE A 36 -2.71 2.96 -2.36
C ILE A 36 -1.85 4.22 -2.35
N THR A 37 -1.90 5.02 -1.29
CA THR A 37 -1.16 6.29 -1.21
C THR A 37 0.34 6.04 -1.10
N LEU A 38 0.77 4.84 -0.68
CA LEU A 38 2.18 4.43 -0.75
C LEU A 38 2.73 4.59 -2.18
N LEU A 39 1.95 4.20 -3.20
CA LEU A 39 2.36 4.35 -4.59
C LEU A 39 2.60 5.82 -4.96
N LEU A 40 1.77 6.73 -4.44
CA LEU A 40 1.91 8.17 -4.63
C LEU A 40 3.16 8.70 -3.93
N TRP A 41 3.39 8.33 -2.66
CA TRP A 41 4.55 8.79 -1.91
C TRP A 41 5.86 8.31 -2.53
N ILE A 42 5.91 7.07 -3.02
CA ILE A 42 7.08 6.54 -3.75
C ILE A 42 7.26 7.22 -5.10
N ALA A 43 6.18 7.47 -5.85
CA ALA A 43 6.26 8.16 -7.13
C ALA A 43 6.72 9.62 -7.02
N LEU A 44 6.44 10.27 -5.88
CA LEU A 44 6.91 11.62 -5.56
C LEU A 44 8.35 11.66 -5.07
N GLY A 45 8.92 10.55 -4.59
CA GLY A 45 10.30 10.46 -4.11
C GLY A 45 11.33 10.69 -5.22
N GLN A 46 12.39 11.45 -4.91
CA GLN A 46 13.39 11.89 -5.89
C GLN A 46 14.62 10.99 -5.94
N SER A 47 14.97 10.35 -4.84
CA SER A 47 16.15 9.47 -4.74
C SER A 47 15.78 8.07 -4.23
N ALA A 48 16.65 7.08 -4.47
CA ALA A 48 16.41 5.72 -3.97
C ALA A 48 16.38 5.65 -2.42
N PRO A 49 17.32 6.30 -1.69
CA PRO A 49 17.26 6.32 -0.22
C PRO A 49 16.00 6.98 0.33
N GLU A 50 15.53 8.06 -0.29
CA GLU A 50 14.29 8.72 0.12
C GLU A 50 13.08 7.79 -0.04
N ARG A 51 12.96 7.11 -1.18
CA ARG A 51 11.87 6.15 -1.42
C ARG A 51 11.92 4.96 -0.48
N LEU A 52 13.11 4.44 -0.18
CA LEU A 52 13.30 3.39 0.82
C LEU A 52 12.87 3.84 2.21
N LEU A 53 13.16 5.08 2.61
CA LEU A 53 12.74 5.61 3.92
C LEU A 53 11.22 5.85 3.99
N VAL A 54 10.62 6.34 2.90
CA VAL A 54 9.16 6.47 2.78
C VAL A 54 8.50 5.10 2.92
N ALA A 55 8.97 4.09 2.20
CA ALA A 55 8.45 2.73 2.33
C ALA A 55 8.70 2.12 3.72
N ALA A 56 9.90 2.30 4.27
CA ALA A 56 10.23 1.82 5.62
C ALA A 56 9.32 2.47 6.67
N ALA A 57 9.03 3.76 6.57
CA ALA A 57 8.13 4.45 7.48
C ALA A 57 6.69 3.90 7.42
N TYR A 58 6.21 3.59 6.21
CA TYR A 58 4.92 2.93 6.00
C TYR A 58 4.87 1.54 6.64
N TYR A 59 5.86 0.69 6.38
CA TYR A 59 5.85 -0.68 6.91
C TYR A 59 6.13 -0.71 8.41
N LEU A 60 7.06 0.10 8.93
CA LEU A 60 7.35 0.17 10.36
C LEU A 60 6.12 0.58 11.17
N SER A 61 5.36 1.57 10.69
CA SER A 61 4.18 2.05 11.42
C SER A 61 3.03 1.03 11.44
N GLY A 62 2.76 0.36 10.30
CA GLY A 62 1.62 -0.54 10.21
C GLY A 62 1.91 -2.01 10.55
N SER A 63 3.18 -2.43 10.62
CA SER A 63 3.55 -3.84 10.91
C SER A 63 4.00 -4.10 12.34
N TRP A 64 4.02 -3.08 13.21
CA TRP A 64 4.36 -3.22 14.63
C TRP A 64 3.64 -4.39 15.37
N PRO A 65 2.37 -4.75 15.08
CA PRO A 65 1.72 -5.88 15.73
C PRO A 65 2.42 -7.24 15.58
N ILE A 66 3.37 -7.39 14.65
CA ILE A 66 4.26 -8.58 14.60
C ILE A 66 4.89 -8.84 15.96
N VAL A 67 5.29 -7.78 16.68
CA VAL A 67 5.93 -7.93 17.98
C VAL A 67 5.01 -8.70 18.93
N GLY A 68 3.74 -8.30 18.99
CA GLY A 68 2.73 -9.00 19.77
C GLY A 68 2.47 -10.43 19.27
N ALA A 69 2.46 -10.66 17.96
CA ALA A 69 2.26 -11.99 17.39
C ALA A 69 3.40 -12.96 17.75
N VAL A 70 4.66 -12.51 17.64
CA VAL A 70 5.83 -13.32 18.00
C VAL A 70 5.86 -13.60 19.50
N LEU A 71 5.64 -12.59 20.35
CA LEU A 71 5.61 -12.78 21.80
C LEU A 71 4.43 -13.64 22.26
N GLY A 72 3.28 -13.55 21.59
CA GLY A 72 2.12 -14.38 21.88
C GLY A 72 2.33 -15.84 21.49
N TYR A 73 3.03 -16.11 20.39
CA TYR A 73 3.26 -17.47 19.89
C TYR A 73 4.50 -18.15 20.52
N TRP A 74 5.61 -17.42 20.69
CA TRP A 74 6.88 -17.96 21.22
C TRP A 74 7.13 -17.62 22.69
N GLY A 75 6.33 -16.73 23.28
CA GLY A 75 6.41 -16.32 24.67
C GLY A 75 7.26 -15.06 24.92
N PRO A 76 7.15 -14.45 26.11
CA PRO A 76 7.72 -13.13 26.43
C PRO A 76 9.25 -13.01 26.32
N HIS A 77 9.97 -14.13 26.48
CA HIS A 77 11.44 -14.14 26.44
C HIS A 77 12.04 -13.90 25.04
N HIS A 78 11.21 -13.91 23.99
CA HIS A 78 11.64 -13.76 22.59
C HIS A 78 11.57 -12.32 22.06
N ILE A 79 11.71 -11.31 22.92
CA ILE A 79 11.60 -9.89 22.53
C ILE A 79 12.60 -9.48 21.43
N ALA A 80 13.83 -10.00 21.48
CA ALA A 80 14.83 -9.71 20.46
C ALA A 80 14.41 -10.25 19.09
N ALA A 81 13.85 -11.46 19.04
CA ALA A 81 13.31 -12.04 17.81
C ALA A 81 12.07 -11.26 17.34
N ALA A 82 11.21 -10.82 18.25
CA ALA A 82 10.01 -10.04 17.93
C ALA A 82 10.35 -8.68 17.30
N VAL A 83 11.27 -7.93 17.91
CA VAL A 83 11.78 -6.66 17.37
C VAL A 83 12.54 -6.89 16.06
N GLY A 84 13.37 -7.92 15.99
CA GLY A 84 14.08 -8.30 14.79
C GLY A 84 13.15 -8.65 13.63
N ALA A 85 12.06 -9.38 13.88
CA ALA A 85 11.05 -9.69 12.89
C ALA A 85 10.33 -8.43 12.39
N TRP A 86 9.88 -7.56 13.30
CA TRP A 86 9.24 -6.30 12.93
C TRP A 86 10.14 -5.41 12.06
N PHE A 87 11.37 -5.17 12.52
CA PHE A 87 12.30 -4.33 11.81
C PHE A 87 12.77 -4.97 10.49
N GLY A 88 13.13 -6.25 10.52
CA GLY A 88 13.61 -7.00 9.37
C GLY A 88 12.56 -7.11 8.26
N THR A 89 11.33 -7.49 8.58
CA THR A 89 10.24 -7.56 7.59
C THR A 89 9.91 -6.19 7.02
N SER A 90 9.90 -5.13 7.85
CA SER A 90 9.68 -3.76 7.37
C SER A 90 10.71 -3.32 6.34
N LEU A 91 11.99 -3.60 6.58
CA LEU A 91 13.06 -3.27 5.64
C LEU A 91 13.04 -4.13 4.37
N LEU A 92 12.75 -5.44 4.51
CA LEU A 92 12.62 -6.34 3.37
C LEU A 92 11.48 -5.90 2.45
N LEU A 93 10.33 -5.55 3.00
CA LEU A 93 9.17 -5.04 2.26
C LEU A 93 9.41 -3.64 1.69
N ALA A 94 10.24 -2.81 2.35
CA ALA A 94 10.63 -1.51 1.83
C ALA A 94 11.56 -1.62 0.61
N SER A 95 12.38 -2.68 0.53
CA SER A 95 13.46 -2.80 -0.45
C SER A 95 13.06 -2.65 -1.93
N PRO A 96 11.94 -3.21 -2.44
CA PRO A 96 11.59 -3.11 -3.85
C PRO A 96 11.26 -1.68 -4.27
N TRP A 97 10.80 -0.84 -3.33
CA TRP A 97 10.35 0.52 -3.58
C TRP A 97 11.50 1.51 -3.84
N GLY A 98 12.75 1.10 -3.65
CA GLY A 98 13.93 1.88 -4.07
C GLY A 98 14.07 1.96 -5.61
N THR A 99 13.38 1.11 -6.36
CA THR A 99 13.43 1.09 -7.83
C THR A 99 12.78 2.35 -8.43
N PRO A 100 13.39 2.99 -9.45
CA PRO A 100 12.86 4.18 -10.11
C PRO A 100 11.38 4.00 -10.48
N PRO A 101 10.45 4.89 -10.09
CA PRO A 101 9.01 4.65 -10.32
C PRO A 101 8.65 4.54 -11.81
N ARG A 102 9.46 5.18 -12.66
CA ARG A 102 9.29 5.23 -14.12
C ARG A 102 9.72 3.91 -14.77
N ARG A 103 9.41 3.75 -16.07
CA ARG A 103 9.77 2.57 -16.89
C ARG A 103 9.32 1.24 -16.26
N GLY A 104 8.20 1.25 -15.55
CA GLY A 104 7.63 0.06 -14.91
C GLY A 104 8.21 -0.28 -13.54
N GLY A 105 9.16 0.47 -13.00
CA GLY A 105 9.75 0.14 -11.69
C GLY A 105 8.75 0.18 -10.54
N LEU A 106 7.77 1.10 -10.55
CA LEU A 106 6.71 1.10 -9.54
C LEU A 106 5.83 -0.17 -9.60
N LEU A 107 5.53 -0.64 -10.81
CA LEU A 107 4.80 -1.89 -11.00
C LEU A 107 5.64 -3.10 -10.57
N ALA A 108 6.92 -3.13 -10.94
CA ALA A 108 7.85 -4.18 -10.54
C ALA A 108 7.97 -4.27 -9.01
N ALA A 109 8.08 -3.13 -8.32
CA ALA A 109 8.07 -3.08 -6.87
C ALA A 109 6.77 -3.67 -6.29
N LEU A 110 5.61 -3.24 -6.80
CA LEU A 110 4.31 -3.75 -6.36
C LEU A 110 4.21 -5.28 -6.54
N VAL A 111 4.53 -5.79 -7.73
CA VAL A 111 4.51 -7.23 -8.03
C VAL A 111 5.50 -7.99 -7.14
N SER A 112 6.69 -7.42 -6.89
CA SER A 112 7.67 -8.05 -5.99
C SER A 112 7.13 -8.23 -4.59
N THR A 113 6.31 -7.30 -4.08
CA THR A 113 5.67 -7.47 -2.76
C THR A 113 4.56 -8.52 -2.73
N ALA A 114 4.10 -9.01 -3.88
CA ALA A 114 3.07 -10.03 -3.99
C ALA A 114 3.65 -11.44 -4.25
N LEU A 115 4.88 -11.53 -4.75
CA LEU A 115 5.56 -12.79 -5.04
C LEU A 115 6.39 -13.27 -3.85
N PRO A 116 6.52 -14.60 -3.62
CA PRO A 116 7.46 -15.13 -2.64
C PRO A 116 8.90 -14.65 -2.90
N PRO A 117 9.70 -14.37 -1.85
CA PRO A 117 9.38 -14.53 -0.43
C PRO A 117 8.61 -13.36 0.19
N LEU A 118 8.61 -12.18 -0.44
CA LEU A 118 8.03 -10.97 0.15
C LEU A 118 6.51 -11.05 0.29
N GLY A 119 5.82 -11.72 -0.64
CA GLY A 119 4.38 -11.97 -0.57
C GLY A 119 3.94 -12.74 0.67
N VAL A 120 4.84 -13.55 1.27
CA VAL A 120 4.55 -14.29 2.51
C VAL A 120 4.45 -13.34 3.71
N ILE A 121 5.21 -12.24 3.69
CA ILE A 121 5.24 -11.23 4.75
C ILE A 121 4.51 -9.93 4.35
N GLY A 122 3.93 -9.87 3.15
CA GLY A 122 3.43 -8.66 2.48
C GLY A 122 2.01 -8.24 2.84
N TRP A 123 1.56 -8.40 4.09
CA TRP A 123 0.16 -8.17 4.46
C TRP A 123 -0.30 -6.71 4.42
N LEU A 124 0.61 -5.74 4.29
CA LEU A 124 0.29 -4.32 4.01
C LEU A 124 0.41 -3.96 2.51
N SER A 125 0.46 -4.95 1.61
CA SER A 125 0.67 -4.66 0.19
C SER A 125 -0.44 -3.75 -0.37
N PRO A 126 -0.11 -2.72 -1.17
CA PRO A 126 -1.10 -1.93 -1.89
C PRO A 126 -2.02 -2.76 -2.79
N LEU A 127 -1.61 -3.98 -3.15
CA LEU A 127 -2.43 -4.91 -3.93
C LEU A 127 -3.75 -5.25 -3.23
N THR A 128 -3.76 -5.24 -1.89
CA THR A 128 -4.98 -5.45 -1.08
C THR A 128 -6.03 -4.36 -1.30
N ALA A 129 -5.62 -3.16 -1.75
CA ALA A 129 -6.53 -2.08 -2.09
C ALA A 129 -7.46 -2.42 -3.27
N ALA A 130 -7.12 -3.39 -4.12
CA ALA A 130 -7.91 -3.74 -5.31
C ALA A 130 -9.35 -4.09 -4.95
N GLY A 131 -9.56 -4.90 -3.91
CA GLY A 131 -10.91 -5.27 -3.44
C GLY A 131 -11.67 -4.12 -2.80
N ALA A 132 -10.97 -3.22 -2.10
CA ALA A 132 -11.57 -2.04 -1.48
C ALA A 132 -11.95 -0.96 -2.51
N LEU A 133 -11.12 -0.77 -3.54
CA LEU A 133 -11.36 0.22 -4.60
C LEU A 133 -12.36 -0.28 -5.64
N PHE A 134 -12.31 -1.57 -5.99
CA PHE A 134 -13.13 -2.16 -7.05
C PHE A 134 -13.92 -3.37 -6.52
N PRO A 135 -14.87 -3.16 -5.58
CA PRO A 135 -15.64 -4.24 -4.99
C PRO A 135 -16.42 -5.02 -6.06
N ALA A 136 -16.59 -6.33 -5.84
CA ALA A 136 -17.32 -7.26 -6.72
C ALA A 136 -16.80 -7.38 -8.17
N THR A 137 -15.61 -6.85 -8.49
CA THR A 137 -15.02 -6.96 -9.84
C THR A 137 -14.08 -8.16 -10.02
N GLY A 138 -13.81 -8.91 -8.95
CA GLY A 138 -12.89 -10.06 -8.96
C GLY A 138 -11.49 -9.69 -9.43
N TRP A 139 -10.93 -10.46 -10.38
CA TRP A 139 -9.59 -10.24 -10.92
C TRP A 139 -9.44 -8.91 -11.68
N LEU A 140 -10.53 -8.33 -12.19
CA LEU A 140 -10.47 -7.05 -12.91
C LEU A 140 -10.02 -5.91 -12.00
N GLY A 141 -10.39 -5.92 -10.72
CA GLY A 141 -9.95 -4.93 -9.75
C GLY A 141 -8.42 -4.87 -9.59
N ILE A 142 -7.76 -6.04 -9.68
CA ILE A 142 -6.29 -6.12 -9.67
C ILE A 142 -5.71 -5.48 -10.94
N ILE A 143 -6.29 -5.77 -12.11
CA ILE A 143 -5.85 -5.18 -13.38
C ILE A 143 -6.00 -3.65 -13.33
N TYR A 144 -7.14 -3.14 -12.86
CA TYR A 144 -7.37 -1.70 -12.71
C TYR A 144 -6.35 -1.06 -11.78
N LEU A 145 -6.04 -1.69 -10.65
CA LEU A 145 -5.01 -1.23 -9.74
C LEU A 145 -3.60 -1.23 -10.38
N MET A 146 -3.27 -2.26 -11.16
CA MET A 146 -2.00 -2.29 -11.91
C MET A 146 -1.95 -1.17 -12.96
N MET A 147 -3.05 -0.90 -13.66
CA MET A 147 -3.15 0.24 -14.59
C MET A 147 -2.95 1.58 -13.87
N MET A 148 -3.55 1.76 -12.67
CA MET A 148 -3.32 2.96 -11.85
C MET A 148 -1.83 3.09 -11.51
N THR A 149 -1.18 1.99 -11.10
CA THR A 149 0.24 1.95 -10.74
C THR A 149 1.13 2.36 -11.91
N VAL A 150 0.84 1.89 -13.12
CA VAL A 150 1.60 2.24 -14.33
C VAL A 150 1.36 3.69 -14.76
N ALA A 151 0.12 4.16 -14.68
CA ALA A 151 -0.26 5.50 -15.11
C ALA A 151 0.27 6.61 -14.18
N LEU A 152 0.38 6.32 -12.88
CA LEU A 152 0.70 7.29 -11.84
C LEU A 152 1.99 8.09 -12.09
N PRO A 153 3.18 7.48 -12.30
CA PRO A 153 4.39 8.24 -12.59
C PRO A 153 4.27 9.12 -13.83
N SER A 154 3.61 8.63 -14.88
CA SER A 154 3.42 9.37 -16.14
C SER A 154 2.49 10.58 -15.96
N ALA A 155 1.41 10.42 -15.19
CA ALA A 155 0.46 11.49 -14.90
C ALA A 155 1.08 12.64 -14.09
N LEU A 156 1.94 12.30 -13.11
CA LEU A 156 2.70 13.29 -12.32
C LEU A 156 3.66 14.12 -13.19
N HIS A 157 4.18 13.55 -14.28
CA HIS A 157 5.09 14.24 -15.21
C HIS A 157 4.36 14.95 -16.37
N GLY A 158 3.06 15.20 -16.25
CA GLY A 158 2.32 16.02 -17.21
C GLY A 158 1.67 15.27 -18.37
N ASN A 159 1.71 13.93 -18.40
CA ASN A 159 1.01 13.17 -19.45
C ASN A 159 -0.52 13.24 -19.24
N THR A 160 -1.19 13.99 -20.12
CA THR A 160 -2.65 14.20 -20.08
C THR A 160 -3.44 12.89 -20.21
N ALA A 161 -3.04 11.98 -21.11
CA ALA A 161 -3.72 10.70 -21.28
C ALA A 161 -3.63 9.84 -20.01
N ALA A 162 -2.47 9.82 -19.35
CA ALA A 162 -2.29 9.12 -18.08
C ALA A 162 -3.15 9.74 -16.95
N ARG A 163 -3.30 11.07 -16.93
CA ARG A 163 -4.19 11.76 -15.97
C ARG A 163 -5.65 11.40 -16.20
N TRP A 164 -6.10 11.39 -17.45
CA TRP A 164 -7.46 10.95 -17.78
C TRP A 164 -7.69 9.50 -17.39
N LEU A 165 -6.75 8.60 -17.70
CA LEU A 165 -6.85 7.20 -17.27
C LEU A 165 -6.98 7.07 -15.75
N LEU A 166 -6.15 7.78 -14.97
CA LEU A 166 -6.27 7.78 -13.51
C LEU A 166 -7.61 8.34 -13.04
N ALA A 167 -8.06 9.46 -13.61
CA ALA A 167 -9.35 10.06 -13.28
C ALA A 167 -10.51 9.10 -13.58
N SER A 168 -10.47 8.40 -14.71
CA SER A 168 -11.45 7.37 -15.08
C SER A 168 -11.43 6.19 -14.11
N LEU A 169 -10.25 5.70 -13.72
CA LEU A 169 -10.13 4.59 -12.77
C LEU A 169 -10.58 4.99 -11.35
N ILE A 170 -10.30 6.23 -10.92
CA ILE A 170 -10.83 6.77 -9.66
C ILE A 170 -12.34 6.91 -9.74
N GLY A 171 -12.88 7.44 -10.83
CA GLY A 171 -14.32 7.53 -11.06
C GLY A 171 -14.99 6.16 -11.06
N LEU A 172 -14.36 5.15 -11.66
CA LEU A 172 -14.82 3.76 -11.63
C LEU A 172 -14.80 3.20 -10.20
N ALA A 173 -13.73 3.45 -9.42
CA ALA A 173 -13.64 3.01 -8.04
C ALA A 173 -14.75 3.62 -7.16
N LEU A 174 -15.00 4.91 -7.33
CA LEU A 174 -16.10 5.62 -6.66
C LEU A 174 -17.46 5.07 -7.08
N GLY A 175 -17.69 4.87 -8.38
CA GLY A 175 -18.92 4.30 -8.92
C GLY A 175 -19.18 2.88 -8.42
N ALA A 176 -18.16 2.02 -8.43
CA ALA A 176 -18.23 0.65 -7.93
C ALA A 176 -18.55 0.61 -6.43
N ASN A 177 -17.92 1.48 -5.63
CA ASN A 177 -18.21 1.60 -4.20
C ASN A 177 -19.61 2.15 -3.93
N CYS A 178 -20.08 3.13 -4.70
CA CYS A 178 -21.46 3.63 -4.61
C CYS A 178 -22.46 2.51 -4.94
N ALA A 179 -22.25 1.78 -6.04
CA ALA A 179 -23.11 0.67 -6.42
C ALA A 179 -23.11 -0.45 -5.37
N ALA A 180 -21.95 -0.81 -4.82
CA ALA A 180 -21.84 -1.83 -3.78
C ALA A 180 -22.60 -1.46 -2.50
N ARG A 181 -22.67 -0.18 -2.14
CA ARG A 181 -23.46 0.29 -0.99
C ARG A 181 -24.96 0.34 -1.25
N LEU A 182 -25.37 0.44 -2.51
CA LEU A 182 -26.77 0.48 -2.92
C LEU A 182 -27.32 -0.93 -3.24
N ALA A 183 -26.46 -1.91 -3.45
CA ALA A 183 -26.86 -3.29 -3.70
C ALA A 183 -27.53 -3.89 -2.45
N PRO A 184 -28.66 -4.59 -2.59
CA PRO A 184 -29.26 -5.33 -1.48
C PRO A 184 -28.30 -6.39 -0.96
N GLU A 185 -28.27 -6.60 0.36
CA GLU A 185 -27.55 -7.71 0.98
C GLU A 185 -27.93 -9.03 0.29
N PRO A 186 -26.95 -9.84 -0.16
CA PRO A 186 -27.24 -11.13 -0.76
C PRO A 186 -28.02 -11.96 0.24
N HIS A 187 -29.22 -12.39 -0.15
CA HIS A 187 -30.06 -13.24 0.69
C HIS A 187 -29.33 -14.55 0.90
N LEU A 188 -28.82 -14.77 2.12
CA LEU A 188 -28.28 -16.07 2.49
C LEU A 188 -29.43 -17.09 2.40
N PRO A 189 -29.23 -18.25 1.76
CA PRO A 189 -30.21 -19.32 1.83
C PRO A 189 -30.40 -19.66 3.30
N SER A 190 -31.63 -19.55 3.80
CA SER A 190 -32.00 -20.06 5.12
C SER A 190 -31.85 -21.58 5.09
N GLY A 191 -30.71 -22.06 5.60
CA GLY A 191 -30.49 -23.48 5.88
C GLY A 191 -31.21 -23.92 7.14
#